data_AF-A0A9D4TI84-F1
#
_entry.id   AF-A0A9D4TI84-F1
#
_cell.length_a   1.000
_cell.length_b   1.000
_cell.length_c   1.000
_cell.angle_alpha   90.00
_cell.angle_beta   90.00
_cell.angle_gamma   90.00
#
_symmetry.space_group_name_H-M   'P 1'
#
loop_
_entity.id
_entity.type
_entity.pdbx_description
1 polymer ?
#
loop_
_entity_poly.entity_id
_entity_poly.type
_entity_poly.pdbx_seq_one_letter_code
_entity_poly.pdbx_strand_id
1 'polypeptide(L)' 'MGWVSATVVQGVVAFVILGTLKRAGVIKVETRAIEHPGVRSMFEQGVAFGESIATAGERIVNEFKRS' A
#
# COMPACT_ATOMS: atom_id res chain seq x y z
N MET A 1 -22.77 -3.87 -10.84
CA MET A 1 -21.63 -4.58 -10.22
C MET A 1 -20.25 -4.09 -10.69
N GLY A 2 -20.06 -3.69 -11.95
CA GLY A 2 -18.73 -3.27 -12.45
C GLY A 2 -18.08 -2.07 -11.75
N TRP A 3 -18.86 -1.08 -11.29
CA TRP A 3 -18.32 0.16 -10.69
C TRP A 3 -17.80 -0.04 -9.26
N VAL A 4 -18.46 -0.91 -8.48
CA VAL A 4 -18.02 -1.25 -7.12
C VAL A 4 -16.69 -2.00 -7.19
N SER A 5 -16.57 -2.97 -8.10
CA SER A 5 -15.32 -3.70 -8.33
C SER A 5 -14.19 -2.76 -8.76
N ALA A 6 -14.45 -1.84 -9.71
CA ALA A 6 -13.45 -0.87 -10.15
C ALA A 6 -12.96 0.02 -8.99
N THR A 7 -13.87 0.50 -8.15
CA THR A 7 -13.53 1.37 -7.00
C THR A 7 -12.69 0.62 -5.97
N VAL A 8 -13.03 -0.64 -5.69
CA VAL A 8 -12.26 -1.49 -4.75
C VAL A 8 -10.87 -1.76 -5.30
N VAL A 9 -10.75 -2.11 -6.59
CA VAL A 9 -9.45 -2.35 -7.24
C VAL A 9 -8.60 -1.09 -7.21
N GLN A 10 -9.16 0.07 -7.55
CA GLN A 10 -8.43 1.35 -7.48
C GLN A 10 -7.96 1.67 -6.07
N GLY A 11 -8.79 1.42 -5.05
CA GLY A 11 -8.41 1.60 -3.65
C GLY A 11 -7.22 0.71 -3.27
N VAL A 12 -7.26 -0.57 -3.63
CA VAL A 12 -6.17 -1.51 -3.37
C VAL A 12 -4.88 -1.07 -4.08
N VAL A 13 -4.96 -0.71 -5.36
CA VAL A 13 -3.81 -0.22 -6.14
C VAL A 13 -3.22 1.05 -5.52
N ALA A 14 -4.06 1.99 -5.09
CA ALA A 14 -3.62 3.21 -4.43
C ALA A 14 -2.86 2.91 -3.13
N PHE A 15 -3.36 2.00 -2.29
CA PHE A 15 -2.67 1.60 -1.06
C PHE A 15 -1.32 0.93 -1.34
N VAL A 16 -1.22 0.10 -2.37
CA VAL A 16 0.04 -0.52 -2.77
C VAL A 16 1.05 0.53 -3.22
N ILE A 17 0.64 1.49 -4.05
CA ILE A 17 1.51 2.59 -4.51
C ILE A 17 1.96 3.44 -3.32
N LEU A 18 1.04 3.84 -2.43
CA LEU A 18 1.36 4.65 -1.25
C LEU A 18 2.32 3.93 -0.30
N GLY A 19 2.09 2.63 -0.02
CA GLY A 19 3.00 1.82 0.79
C GLY A 19 4.38 1.70 0.17
N THR A 20 4.46 1.49 -1.15
CA THR A 20 5.73 1.41 -1.87
C THR A 20 6.50 2.73 -1.81
N LEU A 21 5.83 3.87 -2.04
CA LEU A 21 6.44 5.20 -1.98
C LEU A 21 6.91 5.56 -0.57
N LYS A 22 6.13 5.18 0.46
CA LYS A 22 6.52 5.36 1.85
C LYS A 22 7.77 4.54 2.18
N ARG A 23 7.82 3.26 1.80
CA ARG A 23 8.99 2.38 2.00
C ARG A 23 10.24 2.92 1.32
N ALA A 24 10.09 3.43 0.10
CA ALA A 24 11.18 4.04 -0.65
C ALA A 24 11.66 5.39 -0.08
N GLY A 25 11.00 5.91 0.96
CA GLY A 25 11.33 7.20 1.56
C GLY A 25 10.92 8.42 0.73
N VAL A 26 10.10 8.22 -0.31
CA VAL A 26 9.64 9.29 -1.22
C VAL A 26 8.57 10.15 -0.56
N ILE A 27 7.69 9.53 0.25
CA ILE A 27 6.63 10.23 0.98
C ILE A 27 6.66 9.88 2.45
N LYS A 28 6.19 10.80 3.28
CA LYS A 28 5.90 10.55 4.70
C LYS A 28 4.39 10.52 4.90
N VAL A 29 3.90 9.47 5.55
CA VAL A 29 2.47 9.29 5.79
C VAL A 29 2.13 9.75 7.21
N GLU A 30 1.28 10.78 7.32
CA GLU A 30 0.87 11.36 8.60
C GLU A 30 -0.61 11.07 8.89
N THR A 31 -0.87 9.92 9.53
CA THR A 31 -2.23 9.42 9.79
C THR A 31 -2.96 10.18 10.91
N ARG A 32 -2.24 11.01 11.67
CA ARG A 32 -2.79 11.84 12.75
C ARG A 32 -3.81 12.86 12.25
N ALA A 33 -3.73 13.27 10.99
CA ALA A 33 -4.69 14.17 10.35
C ALA A 33 -6.06 13.51 10.08
N ILE A 34 -6.16 12.18 10.19
CA ILE A 34 -7.42 11.46 10.00
C ILE A 34 -8.18 11.46 11.32
N GLU A 35 -9.21 12.29 11.45
CA GLU A 35 -9.99 12.46 12.69
C GLU A 35 -10.69 11.16 13.12
N HIS A 36 -11.23 10.40 12.17
CA HIS A 36 -11.97 9.18 12.45
C HIS A 36 -11.02 8.00 12.74
N PRO A 37 -11.06 7.39 13.94
CA PRO A 37 -10.12 6.34 14.33
C PRO A 37 -10.23 5.07 13.49
N GLY A 38 -11.44 4.71 13.04
CA GLY A 38 -11.65 3.55 12.17
C GLY A 38 -11.02 3.73 10.79
N VAL A 39 -11.21 4.90 10.18
CA VAL A 39 -10.61 5.24 8.88
C VAL A 39 -9.09 5.35 9.01
N ARG A 40 -8.60 5.89 10.13
CA ARG A 40 -7.17 5.96 10.43
C ARG A 40 -6.54 4.57 10.46
N SER A 41 -7.12 3.65 11.23
CA SER A 41 -6.65 2.27 11.33
C SER A 41 -6.69 1.55 9.98
N MET A 42 -7.78 1.70 9.22
CA MET A 42 -7.90 1.14 7.87
C MET A 42 -6.81 1.68 6.94
N PHE A 43 -6.54 2.98 6.99
CA PHE A 43 -5.52 3.61 6.17
C PHE A 43 -4.10 3.17 6.56
N GLU A 44 -3.80 3.08 7.87
CA GLU A 44 -2.54 2.54 8.39
C GLU A 44 -2.30 1.10 7.92
N GLN A 45 -3.32 0.25 8.03
CA GLN A 45 -3.27 -1.14 7.58
C GLN A 45 -3.09 -1.23 6.06
N GLY A 46 -3.80 -0.40 5.29
CA GLY A 46 -3.67 -0.37 3.82
C GLY A 46 -2.27 0.02 3.36
N VAL A 47 -1.68 1.05 3.98
CA VAL A 47 -0.30 1.47 3.68
C VAL A 47 0.70 0.37 4.09
N ALA A 48 0.53 -0.24 5.26
CA ALA A 48 1.39 -1.35 5.71
C ALA A 48 1.30 -2.59 4.81
N PHE A 49 0.10 -2.87 4.28
CA PHE A 49 -0.11 -3.90 3.27
C PHE A 49 0.70 -3.59 2.00
N GLY A 50 0.66 -2.34 1.51
CA GLY A 50 1.46 -1.91 0.35
C GLY A 50 2.97 -2.08 0.55
N GLU A 51 3.49 -1.77 1.74
CA GLU A 51 4.90 -2.00 2.09
C GLU A 51 5.28 -3.50 2.04
N SER A 52 4.38 -4.36 2.51
CA SER A 52 4.56 -5.80 2.52
C SER A 52 4.61 -6.37 1.10
N ILE A 53 3.73 -5.90 0.21
CA ILE A 53 3.72 -6.26 -1.21
C ILE A 53 5.02 -5.82 -1.90
N ALA A 54 5.48 -4.58 -1.66
CA ALA A 54 6.75 -4.10 -2.21
C ALA A 54 7.93 -5.00 -1.75
N THR A 55 7.96 -5.36 -0.47
CA THR A 55 8.99 -6.26 0.08
C THR A 55 8.96 -7.63 -0.58
N ALA A 56 7.78 -8.21 -0.79
CA ALA A 56 7.63 -9.49 -1.48
C ALA A 56 8.09 -9.41 -2.94
N GLY A 57 7.73 -8.33 -3.66
CA GLY A 57 8.16 -8.09 -5.02
C GLY A 57 9.68 -7.97 -5.15
N GLU A 58 10.33 -7.24 -4.24
CA GLU A 58 11.79 -7.15 -4.17
C GLU A 58 12.45 -8.52 -3.97
N ARG A 59 11.91 -9.38 -3.09
CA ARG A 59 12.42 -10.74 -2.87
C ARG A 59 12.33 -11.59 -4.13
N ILE A 60 11.18 -11.59 -4.78
CA ILE A 60 10.95 -12.35 -6.03
C ILE A 60 11.96 -11.91 -7.10
N VAL A 61 12.10 -10.60 -7.34
CA VAL A 61 13.04 -10.09 -8.34
C VAL A 61 14.48 -10.46 -7.99
N ASN A 62 14.86 -10.41 -6.71
CA ASN A 62 16.20 -10.79 -6.27
C ASN A 62 16.48 -12.28 -6.40
N GLU A 63 15.47 -13.14 -6.20
CA GLU A 63 15.57 -14.58 -6.47
C GLU A 63 15.80 -14.84 -7.96
N PHE A 64 15.02 -14.21 -8.84
CA PHE A 64 15.20 -14.33 -10.30
C PHE A 64 16.53 -13.78 -10.80
N LYS A 65 17.07 -12.71 -10.21
CA LYS A 65 18.39 -12.17 -10.57
C LYS A 65 19.57 -13.05 -10.13
N ARG A 66 19.33 -13.98 -9.19
CA ARG A 66 20.37 -14.89 -8.67
C ARG A 66 20.39 -16.26 -9.37
N SER A 67 19.34 -16.60 -10.12
CA SER A 67 19.30 -17.76 -11.04
C SER A 67 19.89 -17.40 -12.39
#